data_AF-A0A9X8H9F3-F1
#
_entry.id   AF-A0A9X8H9F3-F1
#
_cell.length_a   1.000
_cell.length_b   1.000
_cell.length_c   1.000
_cell.angle_alpha   90.00
_cell.angle_beta   90.00
_cell.angle_gamma   90.00
#
_symmetry.space_group_name_H-M   'P 1'
#
loop_
_entity.id
_entity.type
_entity.pdbx_description
1 polymer ?
#
loop_
_entity_poly.entity_id
_entity_poly.type
_entity_poly.pdbx_seq_one_letter_code
_entity_poly.pdbx_strand_id
1 'polypeptide(L)'
;TLEVLRASVTKSALDIFIRKQKLIFEELGNSMTEPLAIVQKIEAEKDLIQTIRRIPRNLIRCGFLKYQVTSTMFKTWKDMFGVITQDRWLHLFELNPPTLSCVKSLNEYILECLPGATADSVTCNPFASISLPNCRLTIAKGHSPTFEVAEAVASTGLFSVFKTESTKRHMFQCVSQPDLVDWVVAAKRLIPSPTSSHSRPYHHR
;
A
#
# COMPACT_ATOMS: atom_id res chain seq x y z
N THR A 1 -9.91 -4.10 17.10
CA THR A 1 -9.57 -5.45 16.58
C THR A 1 -8.11 -5.49 16.15
N LEU A 2 -7.52 -6.68 15.95
CA LEU A 2 -6.11 -6.85 15.53
C LEU A 2 -5.75 -6.09 14.24
N GLU A 3 -6.69 -5.96 13.31
CA GLU A 3 -6.51 -5.20 12.06
C GLU A 3 -6.27 -3.71 12.30
N VAL A 4 -7.05 -3.10 13.21
CA VAL A 4 -6.89 -1.69 13.60
C VAL A 4 -5.50 -1.47 14.20
N LEU A 5 -5.01 -2.42 15.00
CA LEU A 5 -3.67 -2.36 15.57
C LEU A 5 -2.59 -2.41 14.48
N ARG A 6 -2.73 -3.31 13.49
CA ARG A 6 -1.79 -3.43 12.35
C ARG A 6 -1.72 -2.14 11.53
N ALA A 7 -2.88 -1.62 11.12
CA ALA A 7 -2.94 -0.37 10.35
C ALA A 7 -2.36 0.81 11.14
N SER A 8 -2.65 0.91 12.44
CA SER A 8 -2.10 1.96 13.31
C SER A 8 -0.58 1.86 13.46
N VAL A 9 -0.05 0.65 13.57
CA VAL A 9 1.38 0.40 13.73
C VAL A 9 2.13 0.80 12.45
N THR A 10 1.62 0.38 11.28
CA THR A 10 2.17 0.77 9.97
C THR A 10 2.06 2.28 9.75
N LYS A 11 0.93 2.89 10.14
CA LYS A 11 0.74 4.35 10.14
C LYS A 11 1.84 5.04 10.93
N SER A 12 2.03 4.67 12.20
CA SER A 12 3.02 5.34 13.07
C SER A 12 4.42 5.26 12.49
N ALA A 13 4.79 4.14 11.87
CA ALA A 13 6.09 4.00 11.21
C ALA A 13 6.22 4.94 9.99
N LEU A 14 5.18 5.05 9.16
CA LEU A 14 5.13 5.97 8.02
C LEU A 14 5.19 7.44 8.48
N ASP A 15 4.41 7.82 9.49
CA ASP A 15 4.41 9.19 10.02
C ASP A 15 5.79 9.59 10.55
N ILE A 16 6.46 8.69 11.28
CA ILE A 16 7.83 8.94 11.78
C ILE A 16 8.81 9.08 10.62
N PHE A 17 8.71 8.21 9.62
CA PHE A 17 9.58 8.24 8.45
C PHE A 17 9.43 9.57 7.71
N ILE A 18 8.21 9.96 7.36
CA ILE A 18 7.96 11.18 6.58
C ILE A 18 8.43 12.42 7.35
N ARG A 19 8.17 12.48 8.67
CA ARG A 19 8.67 13.56 9.53
C ARG A 19 10.20 13.63 9.55
N LYS A 20 10.90 12.50 9.64
CA LYS A 20 12.37 12.47 9.56
C LYS A 20 12.90 12.97 8.22
N GLN A 21 12.28 12.56 7.12
CA GLN A 21 12.67 13.02 5.78
C GLN A 21 12.51 14.52 5.64
N LYS A 22 11.43 15.06 6.18
CA LYS A 22 11.21 16.50 6.22
C LYS A 22 12.28 17.23 7.05
N LEU A 23 12.57 16.76 8.26
CA LEU A 23 13.61 17.38 9.11
C LEU A 23 14.97 17.39 8.42
N ILE A 24 15.35 16.28 7.79
CA ILE A 24 16.58 16.19 7.00
C ILE A 24 16.54 17.20 5.84
N PHE A 25 15.41 17.31 5.13
CA PHE A 25 15.25 18.27 4.05
C PHE A 25 15.34 19.73 4.54
N GLU A 26 14.75 20.07 5.68
CA GLU A 26 14.83 21.40 6.30
C GLU A 26 16.26 21.72 6.76
N GLU A 27 16.95 20.78 7.42
CA GLU A 27 18.36 20.92 7.81
C GLU A 27 19.28 21.15 6.61
N LEU A 28 19.08 20.38 5.53
CA LEU A 28 19.83 20.51 4.28
C LEU A 28 19.50 21.78 3.51
N GLY A 29 18.22 22.18 3.47
CA GLY A 29 17.77 23.42 2.85
C GLY A 29 18.34 24.66 3.53
N ASN A 30 18.54 24.60 4.85
CA ASN A 30 19.23 25.63 5.61
C ASN A 30 20.76 25.60 5.40
N SER A 31 21.33 24.51 4.88
CA SER A 31 22.79 24.33 4.73
C SER A 31 23.32 24.43 3.30
N MET A 32 22.47 24.55 2.26
CA MET A 32 22.90 24.37 0.86
C MET A 32 22.33 25.39 -0.13
N THR A 33 23.22 25.92 -0.97
CA THR A 33 22.93 26.70 -2.18
C THR A 33 22.56 25.86 -3.41
N GLU A 34 22.61 24.51 -3.38
CA GLU A 34 22.22 23.65 -4.52
C GLU A 34 21.49 22.34 -4.11
N PRO A 35 20.14 22.29 -4.13
CA PRO A 35 19.36 21.21 -3.50
C PRO A 35 19.42 19.83 -4.18
N LEU A 36 19.95 19.69 -5.40
CA LEU A 36 19.70 18.51 -6.24
C LEU A 36 20.67 17.32 -6.01
N ALA A 37 21.89 17.58 -5.53
CA ALA A 37 22.92 16.53 -5.46
C ALA A 37 22.83 15.63 -4.21
N ILE A 38 22.32 16.13 -3.09
CA ILE A 38 22.27 15.38 -1.82
C ILE A 38 21.04 14.46 -1.74
N VAL A 39 19.95 14.79 -2.46
CA VAL A 39 18.72 13.97 -2.47
C VAL A 39 18.98 12.55 -3.02
N GLN A 40 20.00 12.37 -3.87
CA GLN A 40 20.42 11.05 -4.32
C GLN A 40 21.01 10.14 -3.21
N LYS A 41 21.38 10.70 -2.05
CA LYS A 41 21.84 9.92 -0.88
C LYS A 41 20.72 9.48 0.05
N ILE A 42 19.52 10.05 -0.07
CA ILE A 42 18.37 9.64 0.72
C ILE A 42 17.72 8.45 0.03
N GLU A 43 18.09 7.25 0.46
CA GLU A 43 17.40 6.04 0.03
C GLU A 43 16.11 5.89 0.83
N ALA A 44 15.13 6.76 0.56
CA ALA A 44 13.84 6.85 1.27
C ALA A 44 13.17 5.48 1.42
N GLU A 45 13.22 4.63 0.39
CA GLU A 45 12.67 3.28 0.45
C GLU A 45 13.45 2.37 1.41
N LYS A 46 14.80 2.46 1.43
CA LYS A 46 15.63 1.72 2.38
C LYS A 46 15.50 2.26 3.81
N ASP A 47 15.35 3.57 3.98
CA ASP A 47 15.15 4.23 5.28
C ASP A 47 13.74 4.02 5.83
N LEU A 48 12.75 3.90 4.95
CA LEU A 48 11.40 3.44 5.28
C LEU A 48 11.45 1.99 5.74
N ILE A 49 12.10 1.11 4.97
CA ILE A 49 12.34 -0.28 5.36
C ILE A 49 13.09 -0.35 6.69
N GLN A 50 14.10 0.49 6.93
CA GLN A 50 14.88 0.52 8.18
C GLN A 50 14.13 1.14 9.37
N THR A 51 13.30 2.15 9.15
CA THR A 51 12.44 2.74 10.19
C THR A 51 11.32 1.77 10.57
N ILE A 52 10.78 1.05 9.58
CA ILE A 52 9.90 -0.12 9.74
C ILE A 52 10.67 -1.31 10.34
N ARG A 53 12.01 -1.42 10.27
CA ARG A 53 12.74 -2.48 11.00
C ARG A 53 12.63 -2.37 12.53
N ARG A 54 12.27 -1.21 13.10
CA ARG A 54 11.91 -1.06 14.52
C ARG A 54 10.45 -1.42 14.82
N ILE A 55 9.62 -1.56 13.78
CA ILE A 55 8.20 -1.87 13.84
C ILE A 55 7.79 -2.72 12.61
N PRO A 56 7.59 -4.03 12.74
CA PRO A 56 8.54 -5.14 12.50
C PRO A 56 8.93 -5.36 11.02
N ARG A 57 9.86 -6.31 10.78
CA ARG A 57 10.50 -6.81 9.54
C ARG A 57 9.57 -7.26 8.38
N ASN A 58 8.34 -6.77 8.36
CA ASN A 58 7.22 -7.30 7.61
C ASN A 58 6.91 -6.49 6.35
N LEU A 59 7.71 -5.55 5.87
CA LEU A 59 7.41 -4.86 4.60
C LEU A 59 7.80 -5.72 3.39
N ILE A 60 6.93 -5.77 2.39
CA ILE A 60 7.14 -6.52 1.15
C ILE A 60 7.28 -5.59 -0.07
N ARG A 61 6.39 -4.59 -0.18
CA ARG A 61 6.34 -3.62 -1.29
C ARG A 61 5.57 -2.39 -0.80
N CYS A 62 5.97 -1.19 -1.23
CA CYS A 62 5.20 0.03 -0.98
C CYS A 62 5.37 1.06 -2.08
N GLY A 63 4.36 1.87 -2.36
CA GLY A 63 4.45 2.89 -3.39
C GLY A 63 3.09 3.49 -3.75
N PHE A 64 3.10 4.44 -4.67
CA PHE A 64 1.89 5.10 -5.12
C PHE A 64 1.11 4.25 -6.12
N LEU A 65 -0.21 4.22 -5.92
CA LEU A 65 -1.18 3.54 -6.77
C LEU A 65 -2.40 4.45 -6.91
N LYS A 66 -3.07 4.40 -8.06
CA LYS A 66 -4.46 4.86 -8.10
C LYS A 66 -5.37 3.72 -7.69
N TYR A 67 -6.29 4.02 -6.80
CA TYR A 67 -7.21 3.07 -6.22
C TYR A 67 -8.65 3.39 -6.60
N GLN A 68 -9.42 2.36 -6.90
CA GLN A 68 -10.86 2.43 -7.08
C GLN A 68 -11.54 1.18 -6.53
N VAL A 69 -12.66 1.34 -5.82
CA VAL A 69 -13.53 0.21 -5.46
C VAL A 69 -14.69 0.13 -6.44
N THR A 70 -14.98 -1.06 -6.96
CA THR A 70 -16.00 -1.23 -8.01
C THR A 70 -17.41 -1.46 -7.47
N SER A 71 -17.58 -1.57 -6.14
CA SER A 71 -18.88 -1.76 -5.48
C SER A 71 -19.68 -0.47 -5.28
N THR A 72 -19.17 0.69 -5.69
CA THR A 72 -19.85 1.98 -5.56
C THR A 72 -20.45 2.46 -6.88
N MET A 73 -21.61 3.12 -6.82
CA MET A 73 -22.29 3.68 -8.01
C MET A 73 -21.45 4.76 -8.72
N PHE A 74 -20.54 5.42 -7.98
CA PHE A 74 -19.56 6.35 -8.53
C PHE A 74 -18.18 5.71 -8.50
N LYS A 75 -17.57 5.62 -9.69
CA LYS A 75 -16.23 5.06 -9.89
C LYS A 75 -15.24 6.20 -10.08
N THR A 76 -14.67 6.68 -8.98
CA THR A 76 -13.58 7.67 -9.00
C THR A 76 -12.27 7.00 -8.62
N TRP A 77 -11.19 7.44 -9.27
CA TRP A 77 -9.83 7.04 -8.89
C TRP A 77 -9.33 7.96 -7.79
N LYS A 78 -8.65 7.38 -6.79
CA LYS A 78 -7.96 8.12 -5.74
C LYS A 78 -6.48 7.77 -5.74
N ASP A 79 -5.61 8.76 -5.58
CA ASP A 79 -4.19 8.51 -5.36
C ASP A 79 -3.98 8.02 -3.92
N MET A 80 -3.29 6.90 -3.77
CA MET A 80 -3.10 6.19 -2.51
C MET A 80 -1.64 5.73 -2.38
N PHE A 81 -1.14 5.74 -1.16
CA PHE A 81 0.10 5.05 -0.83
C PHE A 81 -0.23 3.63 -0.36
N GLY A 82 0.18 2.64 -1.15
CA GLY A 82 -0.02 1.22 -0.86
C GLY A 82 1.15 0.63 -0.09
N VAL A 83 0.87 -0.35 0.78
CA VAL A 83 1.87 -1.09 1.56
C VAL A 83 1.44 -2.56 1.64
N ILE A 84 2.24 -3.47 1.08
CA ILE A 84 2.08 -4.92 1.29
C ILE A 84 3.00 -5.35 2.42
N THR A 85 2.45 -6.17 3.32
CA THR A 85 3.15 -6.69 4.48
C THR A 85 3.23 -8.23 4.50
N GLN A 86 4.25 -8.78 5.17
CA GLN A 86 4.54 -10.22 5.28
C GLN A 86 3.45 -10.99 6.01
N ASP A 87 2.66 -10.33 6.85
CA ASP A 87 1.46 -10.91 7.47
C ASP A 87 0.27 -10.99 6.49
N ARG A 88 0.52 -10.77 5.19
CA ARG A 88 -0.37 -11.01 4.06
C ARG A 88 -1.49 -9.97 3.94
N TRP A 89 -1.18 -8.72 4.23
CA TRP A 89 -2.10 -7.59 4.08
C TRP A 89 -1.61 -6.61 3.02
N LEU A 90 -2.57 -5.98 2.34
CA LEU A 90 -2.36 -4.77 1.54
C LEU A 90 -3.09 -3.61 2.22
N HIS A 91 -2.33 -2.66 2.75
CA HIS A 91 -2.81 -1.46 3.41
C HIS A 91 -2.76 -0.28 2.43
N LEU A 92 -3.78 0.57 2.47
CA LEU A 92 -3.88 1.80 1.69
C LEU A 92 -3.94 3.00 2.62
N PHE A 93 -3.18 4.03 2.28
CA PHE A 93 -3.10 5.27 3.03
C PHE A 93 -3.33 6.48 2.13
N GLU A 94 -4.06 7.45 2.64
CA GLU A 94 -4.16 8.80 2.08
C GLU A 94 -3.04 9.65 2.71
N LEU A 95 -2.12 10.16 1.90
CA LEU A 95 -1.09 11.07 2.37
C LEU A 95 -1.63 12.51 2.40
N ASN A 96 -1.21 13.26 3.41
CA ASN A 96 -1.45 14.69 3.55
C ASN A 96 -0.09 15.41 3.67
N PRO A 97 0.19 16.46 2.88
CA PRO A 97 -0.62 16.99 1.77
C PRO A 97 -0.90 15.94 0.68
N PRO A 98 -2.04 16.03 -0.03
CA PRO A 98 -2.36 15.08 -1.09
C PRO A 98 -1.33 15.17 -2.22
N THR A 99 -1.04 14.03 -2.86
CA THR A 99 -0.16 13.98 -4.02
C THR A 99 -0.70 14.85 -5.15
N LEU A 100 0.17 15.62 -5.79
CA LEU A 100 -0.14 16.19 -7.10
C LEU A 100 -0.26 15.07 -8.12
N SER A 101 -1.02 15.29 -9.19
CA SER A 101 -1.37 14.28 -10.20
C SER A 101 -0.17 13.68 -10.97
N CYS A 102 1.06 14.17 -10.73
CA CYS A 102 2.29 13.71 -11.38
C CYS A 102 3.24 12.90 -10.50
N VAL A 103 3.00 12.79 -9.19
CA VAL A 103 3.94 12.12 -8.27
C VAL A 103 3.90 10.61 -8.48
N LYS A 104 5.03 10.03 -8.87
CA LYS A 104 5.19 8.59 -9.16
C LYS A 104 5.98 7.84 -8.09
N SER A 105 6.68 8.56 -7.22
CA SER A 105 7.56 7.96 -6.20
C SER A 105 7.49 8.71 -4.87
N LEU A 106 7.84 8.03 -3.78
CA LEU A 106 7.93 8.64 -2.45
C LEU A 106 8.97 9.77 -2.41
N ASN A 107 10.03 9.65 -3.20
CA ASN A 107 11.04 10.69 -3.34
C ASN A 107 10.44 11.95 -3.99
N GLU A 108 9.70 11.79 -5.08
CA GLU A 108 8.99 12.92 -5.72
C GLU A 108 8.00 13.56 -4.76
N TYR A 109 7.27 12.76 -3.97
CA TYR A 109 6.37 13.28 -2.93
C TYR A 109 7.12 14.11 -1.89
N ILE A 110 8.25 13.58 -1.40
CA ILE A 110 9.11 14.26 -0.44
C ILE A 110 9.60 15.60 -1.01
N LEU A 111 9.98 15.62 -2.29
CA LEU A 111 10.53 16.81 -2.94
C LEU A 111 9.47 17.86 -3.29
N GLU A 112 8.33 17.44 -3.81
CA GLU A 112 7.32 18.37 -4.35
C GLU A 112 6.33 18.83 -3.28
N CYS A 113 6.02 17.97 -2.31
CA CYS A 113 4.90 18.22 -1.39
C CYS A 113 5.35 18.60 0.03
N LEU A 114 6.54 18.17 0.50
CA LEU A 114 6.99 18.47 1.86
C LEU A 114 7.58 19.87 2.10
N PRO A 115 8.27 20.54 1.14
CA PRO A 115 8.92 21.82 1.41
C PRO A 115 7.96 22.94 1.84
N GLY A 116 6.70 22.91 1.35
CA GLY A 116 5.68 23.91 1.69
C GLY A 116 4.77 23.53 2.86
N ALA A 117 4.87 22.30 3.36
CA ALA A 117 4.08 21.84 4.50
C ALA A 117 4.71 22.34 5.82
N THR A 118 3.99 22.33 6.94
CA THR A 118 4.61 22.37 8.29
C THR A 118 4.89 20.94 8.76
N ALA A 119 5.79 20.70 9.71
CA ALA A 119 6.14 19.33 10.11
C ALA A 119 4.95 18.54 10.67
N ASP A 120 4.03 19.25 11.34
CA ASP A 120 2.82 18.69 11.92
C ASP A 120 1.70 18.49 10.89
N SER A 121 1.78 19.13 9.71
CA SER A 121 0.74 19.00 8.67
C SER A 121 0.92 17.76 7.80
N VAL A 122 2.02 17.03 7.96
CA VAL A 122 2.34 15.87 7.12
C VAL A 122 1.90 14.60 7.82
N THR A 123 0.87 13.94 7.28
CA THR A 123 0.27 12.76 7.90
C THR A 123 -0.05 11.67 6.90
N CYS A 124 -0.02 10.43 7.37
CA CYS A 124 -0.41 9.25 6.63
C CYS A 124 -1.71 8.70 7.23
N ASN A 125 -2.84 8.85 6.55
CA ASN A 125 -4.15 8.46 7.08
C ASN A 125 -4.55 7.07 6.57
N PRO A 126 -4.80 6.08 7.44
CA PRO A 126 -5.26 4.76 7.02
C PRO A 126 -6.61 4.87 6.29
N PHE A 127 -6.69 4.30 5.10
CA PHE A 127 -7.90 4.32 4.29
C PHE A 127 -8.57 2.95 4.26
N ALA A 128 -7.83 1.90 3.89
CA ALA A 128 -8.34 0.54 3.82
C ALA A 128 -7.25 -0.50 4.06
N SER A 129 -7.66 -1.72 4.41
CA SER A 129 -6.78 -2.88 4.54
C SER A 129 -7.46 -4.07 3.88
N ILE A 130 -6.72 -4.83 3.08
CA ILE A 130 -7.23 -5.95 2.28
C ILE A 130 -6.46 -7.21 2.69
N SER A 131 -7.20 -8.28 3.01
CA SER A 131 -6.63 -9.56 3.42
C SER A 131 -6.30 -10.42 2.19
N LEU A 132 -5.02 -10.49 1.82
CA LEU A 132 -4.58 -11.19 0.61
C LEU A 132 -4.88 -12.70 0.58
N PRO A 133 -4.87 -13.47 1.69
CA PRO A 133 -5.07 -14.91 1.62
C PRO A 133 -6.39 -15.37 0.99
N ASN A 134 -7.44 -14.56 1.07
CA ASN A 134 -8.76 -14.88 0.52
C ASN A 134 -9.05 -14.12 -0.78
N CYS A 135 -8.00 -13.60 -1.42
CA CYS A 135 -8.14 -12.81 -2.63
C CYS A 135 -7.83 -13.61 -3.90
N ARG A 136 -8.45 -13.19 -5.00
CA ARG A 136 -8.01 -13.52 -6.36
C ARG A 136 -7.43 -12.27 -7.01
N LEU A 137 -6.30 -12.43 -7.66
CA LEU A 137 -5.61 -11.35 -8.35
C LEU A 137 -5.71 -11.57 -9.86
N THR A 138 -6.13 -10.55 -10.60
CA THR A 138 -6.14 -10.53 -12.07
C THR A 138 -5.46 -9.28 -12.60
N ILE A 139 -4.84 -9.38 -13.78
CA ILE A 139 -4.30 -8.22 -14.50
C ILE A 139 -5.38 -7.77 -15.49
N ALA A 140 -5.79 -6.51 -15.41
CA ALA A 140 -6.78 -5.96 -16.31
C ALA A 140 -6.16 -5.67 -17.68
N LYS A 141 -6.90 -5.99 -18.76
CA LYS A 141 -6.50 -5.64 -20.11
C LYS A 141 -6.90 -4.19 -20.37
N GLY A 142 -5.94 -3.34 -20.74
CA GLY A 142 -6.21 -1.94 -21.05
C GLY A 142 -4.93 -1.15 -21.33
N HIS A 143 -5.09 0.12 -21.68
CA HIS A 143 -3.97 1.02 -21.97
C HIS A 143 -3.17 1.42 -20.72
N SER A 144 -3.79 1.35 -19.54
CA SER A 144 -3.14 1.68 -18.27
C SER A 144 -2.76 0.40 -17.51
N PRO A 145 -1.53 0.32 -16.97
CA PRO A 145 -1.07 -0.86 -16.25
C PRO A 145 -1.88 -1.03 -14.96
N THR A 146 -2.76 -2.02 -14.93
CA THR A 146 -3.81 -2.14 -13.90
C THR A 146 -3.97 -3.59 -13.44
N PHE A 147 -4.13 -3.79 -12.13
CA PHE A 147 -4.51 -5.07 -11.54
C PHE A 147 -5.76 -4.94 -10.67
N GLU A 148 -6.48 -6.05 -10.54
CA GLU A 148 -7.66 -6.19 -9.69
C GLU A 148 -7.37 -7.19 -8.57
N VAL A 149 -7.84 -6.87 -7.36
CA VAL A 149 -7.89 -7.77 -6.22
C VAL A 149 -9.36 -7.99 -5.85
N ALA A 150 -9.85 -9.20 -6.07
CA ALA A 150 -11.17 -9.65 -5.69
C ALA A 150 -11.09 -10.34 -4.33
N GLU A 151 -11.54 -9.66 -3.28
CA GLU A 151 -11.58 -10.13 -1.90
C GLU A 151 -12.92 -10.83 -1.63
N ALA A 152 -12.86 -12.10 -1.22
CA ALA A 152 -14.04 -12.79 -0.68
C ALA A 152 -14.31 -12.25 0.74
N VAL A 153 -15.50 -11.66 0.92
CA VAL A 153 -15.94 -11.10 2.20
C VAL A 153 -17.26 -11.75 2.59
N ALA A 154 -17.44 -12.00 3.90
CA ALA A 154 -18.70 -12.51 4.41
C ALA A 154 -19.85 -11.58 4.00
N SER A 155 -20.93 -12.14 3.47
CA SER A 155 -22.12 -11.35 3.17
C SER A 155 -22.71 -10.80 4.47
N THR A 156 -22.89 -9.49 4.54
CA THR A 156 -23.57 -8.83 5.66
C THR A 156 -24.94 -8.29 5.20
N GLY A 157 -25.94 -8.30 6.08
CA GLY A 157 -27.29 -7.81 5.80
C GLY A 157 -28.29 -8.87 5.29
N LEU A 158 -29.45 -8.43 4.78
CA LEU A 158 -30.59 -9.28 4.39
C LEU A 158 -30.26 -10.37 3.34
N PHE A 159 -29.23 -10.18 2.53
CA PHE A 159 -28.79 -11.15 1.52
C PHE A 159 -27.88 -12.26 2.08
N SER A 160 -27.42 -12.15 3.32
CA SER A 160 -26.61 -13.20 3.99
C SER A 160 -27.35 -14.54 4.11
N VAL A 161 -28.69 -14.52 4.07
CA VAL A 161 -29.57 -15.69 4.14
C VAL A 161 -29.51 -16.53 2.84
N PHE A 162 -29.19 -15.92 1.70
CA PHE A 162 -29.17 -16.59 0.39
C PHE A 162 -27.76 -16.82 -0.16
N LYS A 163 -26.79 -16.03 0.31
CA LYS A 163 -25.41 -16.13 -0.13
C LYS A 163 -24.50 -15.78 1.03
N THR A 164 -23.73 -16.75 1.52
CA THR A 164 -22.81 -16.59 2.66
C THR A 164 -21.58 -15.73 2.32
N GLU A 165 -21.22 -15.64 1.04
CA GLU A 165 -20.05 -14.90 0.58
C GLU A 165 -20.40 -13.88 -0.52
N SER A 166 -19.87 -12.67 -0.37
CA SER A 166 -19.87 -11.61 -1.37
C SER A 166 -18.43 -11.32 -1.81
N THR A 167 -18.26 -10.66 -2.96
CA THR A 167 -16.93 -10.35 -3.49
C THR A 167 -16.78 -8.86 -3.62
N LYS A 168 -15.81 -8.30 -2.90
CA LYS A 168 -15.41 -6.89 -3.02
C LYS A 168 -14.24 -6.80 -3.98
N ARG A 169 -14.34 -5.94 -4.99
CA ARG A 169 -13.34 -5.81 -6.06
C ARG A 169 -12.63 -4.47 -5.95
N HIS A 170 -11.31 -4.54 -5.78
CA HIS A 170 -10.39 -3.42 -5.64
C HIS A 170 -9.55 -3.31 -6.92
N MET A 171 -9.61 -2.17 -7.58
CA MET A 171 -8.84 -1.87 -8.79
C MET A 171 -7.66 -0.98 -8.43
N PHE A 172 -6.49 -1.32 -8.98
CA PHE A 172 -5.24 -0.61 -8.76
C PHE A 172 -4.56 -0.31 -10.08
N GLN A 173 -4.35 0.97 -10.37
CA GLN A 173 -3.59 1.42 -11.52
C GLN A 173 -2.18 1.84 -11.06
N CYS A 174 -1.17 1.30 -11.74
CA CYS A 174 0.24 1.48 -11.44
C CYS A 174 0.84 2.60 -12.31
N VAL A 175 2.04 3.05 -11.98
CA VAL A 175 2.70 4.13 -12.75
C VAL A 175 3.30 3.64 -14.06
N SER A 176 3.62 2.35 -14.16
CA SER A 176 4.24 1.72 -15.33
C SER A 176 3.97 0.22 -15.38
N GLN A 177 4.27 -0.42 -16.52
CA GLN A 177 4.15 -1.88 -16.68
C GLN A 177 5.12 -2.66 -15.77
N PRO A 178 6.40 -2.27 -15.61
CA PRO A 178 7.27 -2.88 -14.61
C PRO A 178 6.74 -2.76 -13.17
N ASP A 179 6.27 -1.58 -12.78
CA ASP A 179 5.70 -1.37 -11.44
C ASP A 179 4.49 -2.27 -11.19
N LEU A 180 3.60 -2.43 -12.19
CA LEU A 180 2.52 -3.41 -12.15
C LEU A 180 3.04 -4.83 -11.88
N VAL A 181 4.07 -5.28 -12.58
CA VAL A 181 4.64 -6.62 -12.38
C VAL A 181 5.13 -6.78 -10.93
N ASP A 182 5.84 -5.78 -10.40
CA ASP A 182 6.36 -5.81 -9.03
C ASP A 182 5.24 -5.90 -7.99
N TRP A 183 4.18 -5.10 -8.14
CA TRP A 183 3.00 -5.17 -7.28
C TRP A 183 2.32 -6.53 -7.34
N VAL A 184 2.11 -7.06 -8.55
CA VAL A 184 1.43 -8.34 -8.74
C VAL A 184 2.25 -9.49 -8.15
N VAL A 185 3.56 -9.53 -8.38
CA VAL A 185 4.46 -10.55 -7.81
C VAL A 185 4.48 -10.46 -6.28
N ALA A 186 4.59 -9.25 -5.74
CA ALA A 186 4.61 -8.99 -4.30
C ALA A 186 3.31 -9.41 -3.60
N ALA A 187 2.15 -9.22 -4.23
CA ALA A 187 0.86 -9.65 -3.70
C ALA A 187 0.63 -11.14 -3.91
N LYS A 188 0.88 -11.66 -5.12
CA LYS A 188 0.59 -13.05 -5.51
C LYS A 188 1.31 -14.07 -4.64
N ARG A 189 2.56 -13.79 -4.23
CA ARG A 189 3.33 -14.67 -3.33
C ARG A 189 2.69 -14.88 -1.94
N LEU A 190 1.72 -14.04 -1.57
CA LEU A 190 1.02 -14.08 -0.28
C LEU A 190 -0.39 -14.69 -0.38
N ILE A 191 -0.86 -14.96 -1.61
CA ILE A 191 -2.13 -15.63 -1.89
C ILE A 191 -1.87 -17.14 -1.95
N PRO A 192 -2.46 -17.95 -1.05
CA PRO A 192 -2.33 -19.41 -1.06
C PRO A 192 -2.65 -20.00 -2.43
N SER A 193 -1.81 -20.92 -2.90
CA SER A 193 -2.15 -21.72 -4.08
C SER A 193 -3.25 -22.73 -3.70
N PRO A 194 -4.26 -22.95 -4.56
CA PRO A 194 -5.36 -23.87 -4.29
C PRO A 194 -4.92 -25.33 -4.12
N THR A 195 -3.67 -25.67 -4.42
CA THR A 195 -3.13 -27.03 -4.44
C THR A 195 -2.34 -27.45 -3.19
N SER A 196 -2.45 -26.74 -2.07
CA SER A 196 -1.83 -27.18 -0.80
C SER A 196 -2.86 -27.69 0.22
N SER A 197 -3.79 -28.54 -0.24
CA SER A 197 -4.40 -29.51 0.67
C SER A 197 -3.31 -30.49 1.07
N HIS A 198 -2.77 -30.33 2.28
CA HIS A 198 -2.03 -31.42 2.93
C HIS A 198 -2.94 -32.65 2.94
N SER A 199 -2.59 -33.64 2.14
CA SER A 199 -3.08 -35.01 2.25
C SER A 199 -2.83 -35.46 3.69
N ARG A 200 -3.90 -35.56 4.49
CA ARG A 200 -3.83 -36.30 5.74
C ARG A 200 -3.47 -37.75 5.37
N PRO A 201 -2.39 -38.34 5.91
CA PRO A 201 -2.20 -39.77 5.76
C PRO A 201 -3.35 -40.46 6.49
N TYR A 202 -4.14 -41.22 5.74
CA TYR A 202 -5.08 -42.19 6.29
C TYR A 202 -4.29 -43.21 7.11
N HIS A 203 -4.38 -43.14 8.43
CA HIS A 203 -4.05 -44.29 9.27
C HIS A 203 -5.25 -45.23 9.26
N HIS A 204 -5.16 -46.30 8.48
CA HIS A 204 -5.98 -47.48 8.69
C HIS A 204 -5.62 -48.09 10.05
N ARG A 205 -6.62 -48.23 10.91
CA ARG A 205 -6.68 -49.28 11.93
C ARG A 205 -7.78 -50.24 11.53
#